data_AF-A0A8H3QY23-F1
#
_entry.id   AF-A0A8H3QY23-F1
#
_cell.length_a   1.000
_cell.length_b   1.000
_cell.length_c   1.000
_cell.angle_alpha   90.00
_cell.angle_beta   90.00
_cell.angle_gamma   90.00
#
_symmetry.space_group_name_H-M   'P 1'
#
loop_
_entity.id
_entity.type
_entity.pdbx_description
1 polymer ?
#
loop_
_entity_poly.entity_id
_entity_poly.type
_entity_poly.pdbx_seq_one_letter_code
_entity_poly.pdbx_strand_id
1 'polypeptide(L)'
;MSDNKFLLKLSQNLLEVLEDDEYYDITIEVVILRYIYGGSLSLEQYETSDIIKILITANELNLQELVEHLQTFLIENNAEWMETNFNLIYQTSFENSSFLELQKYCTDSISKEPSKIFKSSNYSSISKNILISLIQSDNLRMSEVQIWKNILKWGHAQNPELPSDPASLSKEDFNVLKGTLQHFIPFIRFYNLTGKEISDTVLPYREILPEELFVDLFSTFLDIHPNSVSINKSKPRKLINVDSNIITFKHAELISKWIDKLSTTDEFTPSYEFKLILRGSRDGFAPNKFHEICDGKSRTVSIIKVRDSDEILGGYNPIEWKQDERVYDVTNESFIFSFETADNIEKHILSRVENEQNAIFNVRDCGPLFGEYGEDLAIWGDDFYNKSYCIKRSYEKQIRKFQYYFSVEEYEVFQIIKESDF
;
A
#
# COMPACT_ATOMS: atom_id res chain seq x y z
N MET A 1 -8.45 -39.40 34.70
CA MET A 1 -8.94 -38.48 35.75
C MET A 1 -8.90 -37.00 35.33
N SER A 2 -8.47 -36.65 34.11
CA SER A 2 -8.52 -35.27 33.58
C SER A 2 -9.91 -34.86 33.05
N ASP A 3 -10.67 -35.81 32.50
CA ASP A 3 -11.92 -35.51 31.74
C ASP A 3 -13.03 -34.91 32.60
N ASN A 4 -13.08 -35.26 33.89
CA ASN A 4 -14.12 -34.75 34.79
C ASN A 4 -13.94 -33.26 35.11
N LYS A 5 -12.70 -32.75 35.07
CA LYS A 5 -12.41 -31.33 35.35
C LYS A 5 -12.80 -30.43 34.18
N PHE A 6 -12.61 -30.90 32.94
CA PHE A 6 -13.04 -30.18 31.75
C PHE A 6 -14.57 -30.11 31.68
N LEU A 7 -15.27 -31.23 31.85
CA LEU A 7 -16.73 -31.26 31.81
C LEU A 7 -17.38 -30.41 32.91
N LEU A 8 -16.81 -30.41 34.13
CA LEU A 8 -17.26 -29.52 35.20
C LEU A 8 -17.06 -28.04 34.86
N LYS A 9 -15.91 -27.69 34.28
CA LYS A 9 -15.63 -26.30 33.89
C LYS A 9 -16.49 -25.85 32.70
N LEU A 10 -16.70 -26.71 31.71
CA LEU A 10 -17.60 -26.47 30.59
C LEU A 10 -19.05 -26.28 31.07
N SER A 11 -19.53 -27.14 31.96
CA SER A 11 -20.88 -27.02 32.54
C SER A 11 -21.05 -25.72 33.31
N GLN A 12 -20.03 -25.28 34.05
CA GLN A 12 -20.07 -24.04 34.79
C GLN A 12 -20.06 -22.83 33.85
N ASN A 13 -19.16 -22.80 32.85
CA ASN A 13 -19.11 -21.71 31.87
C ASN A 13 -20.42 -21.63 31.06
N LEU A 14 -21.03 -22.78 30.71
CA LEU A 14 -22.32 -22.80 30.02
C LEU A 14 -23.43 -22.18 30.87
N LEU A 15 -23.49 -22.49 32.18
CA LEU A 15 -24.46 -21.86 33.07
C LEU A 15 -24.25 -20.35 33.19
N GLU A 16 -22.98 -19.91 33.28
CA GLU A 16 -22.65 -18.47 33.34
C GLU A 16 -23.08 -17.72 32.06
N VAL A 17 -22.87 -18.32 30.86
CA VAL A 17 -23.31 -17.73 29.58
C VAL A 17 -24.85 -17.70 29.45
N LEU A 18 -25.55 -18.72 29.97
CA LEU A 18 -27.01 -18.80 29.89
C LEU A 18 -27.73 -17.88 30.87
N GLU A 19 -27.07 -17.49 31.97
CA GLU A 19 -27.59 -16.55 32.96
C GLU A 19 -27.27 -15.08 32.62
N ASP A 20 -26.55 -14.81 31.53
CA ASP A 20 -26.23 -13.46 31.06
C ASP A 20 -27.40 -12.85 30.25
N ASP A 21 -28.19 -12.00 30.92
CA ASP A 21 -29.31 -11.26 30.32
C ASP A 21 -28.89 -10.30 29.18
N GLU A 22 -27.60 -9.99 29.03
CA GLU A 22 -27.07 -9.06 28.01
C GLU A 22 -26.68 -9.78 26.69
N TYR A 23 -26.41 -11.09 26.73
CA TYR A 23 -25.93 -11.89 25.59
C TYR A 23 -26.79 -13.10 25.21
N TYR A 24 -27.94 -13.30 25.86
CA TYR A 24 -28.81 -14.45 25.60
C TYR A 24 -29.41 -14.44 24.17
N ASP A 25 -28.79 -15.20 23.26
CA ASP A 25 -29.28 -15.46 21.90
C ASP A 25 -29.51 -16.97 21.71
N ILE A 26 -30.79 -17.36 21.67
CA ILE A 26 -31.25 -18.75 21.52
C ILE A 26 -30.59 -19.42 20.30
N THR A 27 -30.28 -18.65 19.25
CA THR A 27 -29.66 -19.16 18.03
C THR A 27 -28.24 -19.66 18.31
N ILE A 28 -27.47 -18.87 19.05
CA ILE A 28 -26.08 -19.18 19.41
C ILE A 28 -26.04 -20.36 20.37
N GLU A 29 -26.91 -20.37 21.38
CA GLU A 29 -27.02 -21.48 22.33
C GLU A 29 -27.26 -22.80 21.60
N VAL A 30 -28.26 -22.84 20.70
CA VAL A 30 -28.60 -24.04 19.93
C VAL A 30 -27.44 -24.49 19.05
N VAL A 31 -26.69 -23.55 18.46
CA VAL A 31 -25.51 -23.85 17.64
C VAL A 31 -24.41 -24.51 18.46
N ILE A 32 -24.06 -23.90 19.59
CA ILE A 32 -23.01 -24.40 20.48
C ILE A 32 -23.38 -25.79 21.04
N LEU A 33 -24.63 -25.98 21.47
CA LEU A 33 -25.10 -27.28 21.94
C LEU A 33 -25.07 -28.33 20.81
N ARG A 34 -25.48 -27.97 19.60
CA ARG A 34 -25.38 -28.89 18.45
C ARG A 34 -23.95 -29.31 18.18
N TYR A 35 -22.99 -28.38 18.28
CA TYR A 35 -21.58 -28.71 18.14
C TYR A 35 -21.09 -29.64 19.26
N ILE A 36 -21.40 -29.33 20.53
CA ILE A 36 -20.95 -30.14 21.68
C ILE A 36 -21.48 -31.59 21.60
N TYR A 37 -22.75 -31.77 21.22
CA TYR A 37 -23.38 -33.09 21.18
C TYR A 37 -23.19 -33.82 19.84
N GLY A 38 -23.06 -33.08 18.74
CA GLY A 38 -23.05 -33.63 17.38
C GLY A 38 -21.69 -33.59 16.68
N GLY A 39 -20.72 -32.86 17.22
CA GLY A 39 -19.36 -32.75 16.67
C GLY A 39 -19.26 -32.12 15.27
N SER A 40 -20.34 -31.51 14.77
CA SER A 40 -20.37 -30.89 13.44
C SER A 40 -21.26 -29.65 13.43
N LEU A 41 -20.86 -28.67 12.61
CA LEU A 41 -21.55 -27.40 12.45
C LEU A 41 -21.56 -27.00 10.97
N SER A 42 -22.71 -26.59 10.45
CA SER A 42 -22.83 -26.01 9.11
C SER A 42 -22.97 -24.50 9.26
N LEU A 43 -21.96 -23.76 8.78
CA LEU A 43 -21.83 -22.31 8.96
C LEU A 43 -22.50 -21.47 7.87
N GLU A 44 -22.74 -22.07 6.70
CA GLU A 44 -23.28 -21.42 5.49
C GLU A 44 -24.69 -20.82 5.68
N GLN A 45 -25.42 -21.30 6.68
CA GLN A 45 -26.79 -20.87 6.99
C GLN A 45 -26.87 -19.68 7.97
N TYR A 46 -25.73 -19.23 8.51
CA TYR A 46 -25.68 -18.17 9.51
C TYR A 46 -25.14 -16.88 8.92
N GLU A 47 -25.65 -15.75 9.39
CA GLU A 47 -25.07 -14.45 9.05
C GLU A 47 -23.68 -14.31 9.66
N THR A 48 -22.76 -13.61 8.99
CA THR A 48 -21.38 -13.41 9.46
C THR A 48 -21.32 -12.81 10.86
N SER A 49 -22.25 -11.89 11.18
CA SER A 49 -22.38 -11.32 12.52
C SER A 49 -22.68 -12.38 13.59
N ASP A 50 -23.51 -13.37 13.29
CA ASP A 50 -23.82 -14.45 14.22
C ASP A 50 -22.65 -15.42 14.35
N ILE A 51 -21.92 -15.69 13.27
CA ILE A 51 -20.68 -16.49 13.29
C ILE A 51 -19.65 -15.86 14.24
N ILE A 52 -19.52 -14.53 14.25
CA ILE A 52 -18.63 -13.82 15.18
C ILE A 52 -19.10 -14.00 16.63
N LYS A 53 -20.40 -13.89 16.91
CA LYS A 53 -20.90 -14.12 18.27
C LYS A 53 -20.68 -15.58 18.70
N ILE A 54 -20.93 -16.54 17.81
CA ILE A 54 -20.63 -17.96 18.04
C ILE A 54 -19.15 -18.17 18.34
N LEU A 55 -18.24 -17.49 17.63
CA LEU A 55 -16.80 -17.51 17.89
C LEU A 55 -16.46 -16.99 19.31
N ILE A 56 -17.07 -15.88 19.73
CA ILE A 56 -16.89 -15.33 21.08
C ILE A 56 -17.37 -16.34 22.13
N THR A 57 -18.59 -16.86 22.00
CA THR A 57 -19.14 -17.85 22.93
C THR A 57 -18.33 -19.15 22.95
N ALA A 58 -17.84 -19.62 21.80
CA ALA A 58 -16.97 -20.79 21.72
C ALA A 58 -15.66 -20.59 22.50
N ASN A 59 -15.09 -19.38 22.46
CA ASN A 59 -13.90 -19.03 23.24
C ASN A 59 -14.17 -19.03 24.74
N GLU A 60 -15.29 -18.44 25.18
CA GLU A 60 -15.72 -18.42 26.59
C GLU A 60 -15.94 -19.83 27.16
N LEU A 61 -16.41 -20.75 26.30
CA LEU A 61 -16.59 -22.16 26.63
C LEU A 61 -15.31 -22.99 26.46
N ASN A 62 -14.19 -22.37 26.10
CA ASN A 62 -12.89 -23.00 25.86
C ASN A 62 -12.93 -24.11 24.77
N LEU A 63 -13.79 -23.96 23.75
CA LEU A 63 -13.93 -24.89 22.62
C LEU A 63 -12.89 -24.57 21.52
N GLN A 64 -11.61 -24.81 21.80
CA GLN A 64 -10.50 -24.35 20.95
C GLN A 64 -10.56 -24.85 19.49
N GLU A 65 -10.95 -26.11 19.26
CA GLU A 65 -11.10 -26.66 17.91
C GLU A 65 -12.17 -25.90 17.09
N LEU A 66 -13.27 -25.51 17.74
CA LEU A 66 -14.32 -24.72 17.11
C LEU A 66 -13.84 -23.28 16.84
N VAL A 67 -13.09 -22.69 17.77
CA VAL A 67 -12.50 -21.36 17.61
C VAL A 67 -11.57 -21.30 16.40
N GLU A 68 -10.65 -22.25 16.25
CA GLU A 68 -9.74 -22.34 15.09
C GLU A 68 -10.52 -22.50 13.77
N HIS A 69 -11.55 -23.37 13.76
CA HIS A 69 -12.38 -23.60 12.59
C HIS A 69 -13.16 -22.34 12.17
N LEU A 70 -13.79 -21.65 13.12
CA LEU A 70 -14.58 -20.44 12.86
C LEU A 70 -13.72 -19.29 12.33
N GLN A 71 -12.52 -19.08 12.88
CA GLN A 71 -11.61 -18.05 12.39
C GLN A 71 -11.19 -18.32 10.93
N THR A 72 -10.82 -19.57 10.63
CA THR A 72 -10.45 -19.97 9.27
C THR A 72 -11.61 -19.77 8.29
N PHE A 73 -12.81 -20.19 8.68
CA PHE A 73 -14.02 -20.03 7.87
C PHE A 73 -14.29 -18.56 7.53
N LEU A 74 -14.22 -17.66 8.52
CA LEU A 74 -14.44 -16.22 8.34
C LEU A 74 -13.43 -15.62 7.35
N ILE A 75 -12.15 -16.00 7.46
CA ILE A 75 -11.08 -15.49 6.60
C ILE A 75 -11.26 -15.96 5.15
N GLU A 76 -11.60 -17.23 4.94
CA GLU A 76 -11.70 -17.82 3.61
C GLU A 76 -13.00 -17.45 2.88
N ASN A 77 -14.12 -17.32 3.60
CA ASN A 77 -15.45 -17.24 2.99
C ASN A 77 -16.13 -15.86 3.15
N ASN A 78 -15.67 -15.02 4.09
CA ASN A 78 -16.35 -13.77 4.42
C ASN A 78 -15.45 -12.52 4.26
N ALA A 79 -14.42 -12.58 3.42
CA ALA A 79 -13.43 -11.51 3.24
C ALA A 79 -14.06 -10.12 2.98
N GLU A 80 -15.01 -10.00 2.04
CA GLU A 80 -15.66 -8.71 1.71
C GLU A 80 -16.43 -8.11 2.90
N TRP A 81 -17.12 -8.96 3.66
CA TRP A 81 -17.83 -8.54 4.86
C TRP A 81 -16.84 -8.10 5.96
N MET A 82 -15.75 -8.84 6.14
CA MET A 82 -14.71 -8.51 7.10
C MET A 82 -13.99 -7.20 6.76
N GLU A 83 -13.75 -6.91 5.47
CA GLU A 83 -13.18 -5.63 5.03
C GLU A 83 -14.11 -4.46 5.37
N THR A 84 -15.42 -4.62 5.15
CA THR A 84 -16.43 -3.59 5.47
C THR A 84 -16.56 -3.37 6.98
N ASN A 85 -16.37 -4.43 7.77
CA ASN A 85 -16.52 -4.42 9.23
C ASN A 85 -15.17 -4.55 9.96
N PHE A 86 -14.09 -4.05 9.34
CA PHE A 86 -12.72 -4.25 9.83
C PHE A 86 -12.53 -3.84 11.30
N ASN A 87 -13.14 -2.74 11.73
CA ASN A 87 -13.03 -2.28 13.11
C ASN A 87 -13.61 -3.28 14.11
N LEU A 88 -14.77 -3.88 13.80
CA LEU A 88 -15.39 -4.89 14.65
C LEU A 88 -14.48 -6.12 14.76
N ILE A 89 -14.01 -6.64 13.62
CA ILE A 89 -13.11 -7.81 13.59
C ILE A 89 -11.83 -7.53 14.38
N TYR A 90 -11.22 -6.37 14.18
CA TYR A 90 -10.03 -5.98 14.91
C TYR A 90 -10.31 -5.95 16.42
N GLN A 91 -11.36 -5.26 16.87
CA GLN A 91 -11.70 -5.19 18.29
C GLN A 91 -11.93 -6.59 18.88
N THR A 92 -12.79 -7.39 18.27
CA THR A 92 -13.06 -8.76 18.71
C THR A 92 -11.79 -9.61 18.78
N SER A 93 -10.91 -9.49 17.77
CA SER A 93 -9.66 -10.27 17.70
C SER A 93 -8.63 -9.85 18.76
N PHE A 94 -8.50 -8.56 19.08
CA PHE A 94 -7.49 -8.06 20.02
C PHE A 94 -7.97 -8.01 21.47
N GLU A 95 -9.28 -8.00 21.71
CA GLU A 95 -9.88 -8.19 23.04
C GLU A 95 -9.74 -9.65 23.53
N ASN A 96 -9.66 -10.60 22.58
CA ASN A 96 -9.53 -12.02 22.87
C ASN A 96 -8.15 -12.55 22.45
N SER A 97 -7.31 -12.87 23.44
CA SER A 97 -5.94 -13.35 23.17
C SER A 97 -5.88 -14.69 22.40
N SER A 98 -6.98 -15.44 22.32
CA SER A 98 -7.08 -16.71 21.61
C SER A 98 -7.27 -16.58 20.09
N PHE A 99 -7.62 -15.39 19.57
CA PHE A 99 -7.99 -15.21 18.15
C PHE A 99 -6.79 -14.85 17.27
N LEU A 100 -5.78 -15.72 17.26
CA LEU A 100 -4.48 -15.47 16.62
C LEU A 100 -4.58 -15.32 15.10
N GLU A 101 -5.43 -16.11 14.44
CA GLU A 101 -5.63 -16.08 12.99
C GLU A 101 -6.28 -14.75 12.56
N LEU A 102 -7.31 -14.30 13.27
CA LEU A 102 -7.94 -13.01 13.01
C LEU A 102 -7.02 -11.84 13.35
N GLN A 103 -6.24 -11.92 14.44
CA GLN A 103 -5.22 -10.92 14.76
C GLN A 103 -4.20 -10.82 13.62
N LYS A 104 -3.70 -11.96 13.13
CA LYS A 104 -2.77 -12.01 11.99
C LYS A 104 -3.39 -11.41 10.73
N TYR A 105 -4.63 -11.77 10.40
CA TYR A 105 -5.37 -11.19 9.29
C TYR A 105 -5.46 -9.66 9.41
N CYS A 106 -5.79 -9.15 10.60
CA CYS A 106 -5.88 -7.72 10.86
C CYS A 106 -4.52 -7.01 10.73
N THR A 107 -3.45 -7.57 11.31
CA THR A 107 -2.10 -7.00 11.20
C THR A 107 -1.59 -7.02 9.76
N ASP A 108 -1.88 -8.07 9.01
CA ASP A 108 -1.54 -8.18 7.59
C ASP A 108 -2.28 -7.12 6.77
N SER A 109 -3.57 -6.92 7.05
CA SER A 109 -4.38 -5.90 6.38
C SER A 109 -3.85 -4.49 6.64
N ILE A 110 -3.51 -4.18 7.89
CA ILE A 110 -2.91 -2.88 8.29
C ILE A 110 -1.52 -2.69 7.67
N SER A 111 -0.70 -3.74 7.59
CA SER A 111 0.67 -3.63 7.07
C SER A 111 0.73 -3.57 5.54
N LYS A 112 -0.13 -4.30 4.84
CA LYS A 112 -0.14 -4.40 3.37
C LYS A 112 -0.86 -3.23 2.71
N GLU A 113 -2.03 -2.84 3.22
CA GLU A 113 -2.89 -1.82 2.58
C GLU A 113 -3.55 -0.84 3.57
N PRO A 114 -2.75 -0.14 4.40
CA PRO A 114 -3.29 0.78 5.42
C PRO A 114 -4.14 1.92 4.82
N SER A 115 -3.89 2.30 3.56
CA SER A 115 -4.63 3.36 2.87
C SER A 115 -6.10 3.01 2.57
N LYS A 116 -6.45 1.72 2.43
CA LYS A 116 -7.84 1.28 2.25
C LYS A 116 -8.68 1.60 3.48
N ILE A 117 -8.11 1.43 4.68
CA ILE A 117 -8.80 1.65 5.94
C ILE A 117 -9.18 3.14 6.14
N PHE A 118 -8.29 4.07 5.76
CA PHE A 118 -8.59 5.51 5.76
C PHE A 118 -9.71 5.92 4.79
N LYS A 119 -9.94 5.12 3.73
CA LYS A 119 -10.98 5.36 2.73
C LYS A 119 -12.30 4.64 3.05
N SER A 120 -12.33 3.83 4.10
CA SER A 120 -13.54 3.10 4.50
C SER A 120 -14.65 4.06 4.95
N SER A 121 -15.90 3.68 4.68
CA SER A 121 -17.09 4.42 5.16
C SER A 121 -17.15 4.50 6.68
N ASN A 122 -16.58 3.49 7.36
CA ASN A 122 -16.60 3.33 8.81
C ASN A 122 -15.35 3.92 9.50
N TYR A 123 -14.54 4.72 8.80
CA TYR A 123 -13.31 5.31 9.34
C TYR A 123 -13.54 6.07 10.66
N SER A 124 -14.64 6.80 10.76
CA SER A 124 -14.99 7.58 11.96
C SER A 124 -15.23 6.70 13.20
N SER A 125 -15.52 5.41 13.03
CA SER A 125 -15.79 4.47 14.11
C SER A 125 -14.55 3.64 14.48
N ILE A 126 -13.42 3.87 13.82
CA ILE A 126 -12.18 3.14 14.09
C ILE A 126 -11.71 3.43 15.51
N SER A 127 -11.33 2.38 16.23
CA SER A 127 -10.77 2.53 17.57
C SER A 127 -9.44 3.28 17.57
N LYS A 128 -9.16 3.98 18.68
CA LYS A 128 -7.90 4.70 18.91
C LYS A 128 -6.66 3.83 18.63
N ASN A 129 -6.67 2.57 19.06
CA ASN A 129 -5.51 1.68 18.92
C ASN A 129 -5.22 1.33 17.46
N ILE A 130 -6.26 1.05 16.67
CA ILE A 130 -6.11 0.80 15.23
C ILE A 130 -5.52 2.04 14.55
N LEU A 131 -6.05 3.23 14.87
CA LEU A 131 -5.56 4.47 14.27
C LEU A 131 -4.09 4.72 14.63
N ILE A 132 -3.67 4.44 15.87
CA ILE A 132 -2.26 4.48 16.27
C ILE A 132 -1.42 3.50 15.43
N SER A 133 -1.83 2.25 15.30
CA SER A 133 -1.11 1.24 14.50
C SER A 133 -0.99 1.65 13.03
N LEU A 134 -2.05 2.24 12.45
CA LEU A 134 -2.04 2.76 11.08
C LEU A 134 -1.01 3.88 10.91
N ILE A 135 -1.04 4.89 11.79
CA ILE A 135 -0.12 6.03 11.70
C ILE A 135 1.30 5.71 12.20
N GLN A 136 1.54 4.57 12.81
CA GLN A 136 2.90 4.10 13.10
C GLN A 136 3.53 3.40 11.91
N SER A 137 2.71 2.81 11.02
CA SER A 137 3.17 2.07 9.85
C SER A 137 4.03 2.94 8.92
N ASP A 138 5.25 2.48 8.65
CA ASP A 138 6.11 3.05 7.59
C ASP A 138 5.58 2.73 6.19
N ASN A 139 4.76 1.68 6.07
CA ASN A 139 4.08 1.32 4.83
C ASN A 139 2.85 2.20 4.58
N LEU A 140 2.53 3.18 5.44
CA LEU A 140 1.40 4.09 5.25
C LEU A 140 1.67 5.04 4.08
N ARG A 141 0.92 4.79 3.00
CA ARG A 141 1.04 5.37 1.66
C ARG A 141 0.27 6.70 1.56
N MET A 142 0.55 7.62 2.48
CA MET A 142 -0.20 8.86 2.68
C MET A 142 0.74 9.98 3.14
N SER A 143 0.56 11.20 2.62
CA SER A 143 1.39 12.33 3.06
C SER A 143 1.09 12.69 4.52
N GLU A 144 2.07 13.20 5.25
CA GLU A 144 1.88 13.58 6.67
C GLU A 144 0.74 14.60 6.84
N VAL A 145 0.54 15.50 5.86
CA VAL A 145 -0.58 16.45 5.90
C VAL A 145 -1.94 15.75 5.78
N GLN A 146 -2.03 14.69 4.98
CA GLN A 146 -3.25 13.89 4.85
C GLN A 146 -3.50 13.07 6.12
N ILE A 147 -2.43 12.50 6.72
CA ILE A 147 -2.51 11.80 8.01
C ILE A 147 -3.06 12.75 9.07
N TRP A 148 -2.49 13.95 9.18
CA TRP A 148 -2.95 14.96 10.13
C TRP A 148 -4.41 15.35 9.91
N LYS A 149 -4.81 15.62 8.66
CA LYS A 149 -6.22 15.92 8.32
C LYS A 149 -7.17 14.78 8.69
N ASN A 150 -6.77 13.53 8.48
CA ASN A 150 -7.58 12.36 8.84
C ASN A 150 -7.68 12.18 10.35
N ILE A 151 -6.63 12.48 11.11
CA ILE A 151 -6.64 12.48 12.58
C ILE A 151 -7.60 13.57 13.09
N LEU A 152 -7.54 14.79 12.54
CA LEU A 152 -8.49 15.86 12.86
C LEU A 152 -9.94 15.45 12.55
N LYS A 153 -10.18 14.90 11.36
CA LYS A 153 -11.51 14.38 10.97
C LYS A 153 -12.01 13.32 11.95
N TRP A 154 -11.15 12.39 12.37
CA TRP A 154 -11.49 11.39 13.36
C TRP A 154 -11.80 12.03 14.72
N GLY A 155 -11.00 13.01 15.17
CA GLY A 155 -11.21 13.73 16.42
C GLY A 155 -12.55 14.49 16.47
N HIS A 156 -12.94 15.14 15.37
CA HIS A 156 -14.26 15.77 15.26
C HIS A 156 -15.40 14.74 15.23
N ALA A 157 -15.19 13.58 14.60
CA ALA A 157 -16.19 12.52 14.60
C ALA A 157 -16.43 11.93 16.00
N GLN A 158 -15.40 11.90 16.86
CA GLN A 158 -15.56 11.53 18.28
C GLN A 158 -16.23 12.62 19.12
N ASN A 159 -16.27 13.86 18.63
CA ASN A 159 -16.80 15.02 19.35
C ASN A 159 -17.76 15.82 18.43
N PRO A 160 -18.92 15.26 18.07
CA PRO A 160 -19.80 15.82 17.03
C PRO A 160 -20.44 17.17 17.40
N GLU A 161 -20.42 17.55 18.67
CA GLU A 161 -20.91 18.84 19.15
C GLU A 161 -19.95 20.00 18.86
N LEU A 162 -18.68 19.71 18.52
CA LEU A 162 -17.67 20.73 18.27
C LEU A 162 -17.84 21.36 16.87
N PRO A 163 -17.66 22.69 16.74
CA PRO A 163 -17.55 23.35 15.45
C PRO A 163 -16.49 22.71 14.54
N SER A 164 -16.79 22.55 13.25
CA SER A 164 -15.82 22.03 12.29
C SER A 164 -14.76 23.06 11.87
N ASP A 165 -15.07 24.35 11.99
CA ASP A 165 -14.14 25.43 11.66
C ASP A 165 -13.26 25.75 12.89
N PRO A 166 -11.92 25.61 12.80
CA PRO A 166 -11.03 25.92 13.91
C PRO A 166 -11.10 27.37 14.39
N ALA A 167 -11.50 28.32 13.54
CA ALA A 167 -11.67 29.72 13.95
C ALA A 167 -12.87 29.94 14.88
N SER A 168 -13.80 28.98 14.90
CA SER A 168 -15.02 29.02 15.73
C SER A 168 -14.88 28.25 17.05
N LEU A 169 -13.74 27.57 17.28
CA LEU A 169 -13.50 26.80 18.51
C LEU A 169 -13.18 27.73 19.68
N SER A 170 -13.86 27.52 20.80
CA SER A 170 -13.51 28.11 22.09
C SER A 170 -12.30 27.41 22.73
N LYS A 171 -11.77 27.98 23.81
CA LYS A 171 -10.67 27.36 24.56
C LYS A 171 -11.08 26.02 25.18
N GLU A 172 -12.31 25.94 25.67
CA GLU A 172 -12.91 24.71 26.19
C GLU A 172 -13.04 23.65 25.09
N ASP A 173 -13.45 24.03 23.87
CA ASP A 173 -13.54 23.12 22.72
C ASP A 173 -12.16 22.56 22.34
N PHE A 174 -11.13 23.41 22.33
CA PHE A 174 -9.75 22.97 22.12
C PHE A 174 -9.27 21.98 23.18
N ASN A 175 -9.66 22.16 24.45
CA ASN A 175 -9.31 21.22 25.52
C ASN A 175 -9.95 19.84 25.31
N VAL A 176 -11.21 19.80 24.86
CA VAL A 176 -11.90 18.54 24.53
C VAL A 176 -11.17 17.84 23.38
N LEU A 177 -10.94 18.54 22.28
CA LEU A 177 -10.27 17.98 21.10
C LEU A 177 -8.82 17.56 21.41
N LYS A 178 -8.12 18.31 22.27
CA LYS A 178 -6.79 17.97 22.77
C LYS A 178 -6.79 16.66 23.56
N GLY A 179 -7.74 16.47 24.46
CA GLY A 179 -7.90 15.23 25.22
C GLY A 179 -8.07 14.01 24.30
N THR A 180 -8.82 14.17 23.21
CA THR A 180 -9.02 13.13 22.19
C THR A 180 -7.76 12.86 21.36
N LEU A 181 -7.05 13.91 20.91
CA LEU A 181 -6.02 13.79 19.88
C LEU A 181 -4.58 13.66 20.41
N GLN A 182 -4.32 14.00 21.67
CA GLN A 182 -2.97 14.08 22.25
C GLN A 182 -2.12 12.81 22.04
N HIS A 183 -2.76 11.63 22.00
CA HIS A 183 -2.08 10.35 21.89
C HIS A 183 -1.58 10.04 20.47
N PHE A 184 -2.08 10.73 19.44
CA PHE A 184 -1.63 10.54 18.07
C PHE A 184 -0.47 11.46 17.71
N ILE A 185 -0.37 12.63 18.36
CA ILE A 185 0.64 13.67 18.11
C ILE A 185 2.06 13.11 18.05
N PRO A 186 2.51 12.22 18.96
CA PRO A 186 3.88 11.68 18.93
C PRO A 186 4.19 10.83 17.69
N PHE A 187 3.18 10.35 16.97
CA PHE A 187 3.34 9.49 15.80
C PHE A 187 3.22 10.23 14.46
N ILE A 188 2.92 11.54 14.50
CA ILE A 188 2.85 12.39 13.31
C ILE A 188 4.23 13.00 13.07
N ARG A 189 4.72 12.93 11.83
CA ARG A 189 6.05 13.44 11.48
C ARG A 189 5.97 14.88 11.00
N PHE A 190 5.60 15.80 11.91
CA PHE A 190 5.36 17.22 11.59
C PHE A 190 6.52 17.91 10.86
N TYR A 191 7.77 17.53 11.13
CA TYR A 191 8.95 18.09 10.46
C TYR A 191 9.05 17.74 8.96
N ASN A 192 8.25 16.79 8.48
CA ASN A 192 8.17 16.42 7.07
C ASN A 192 7.05 17.16 6.31
N LEU A 193 6.34 18.07 6.98
CA LEU A 193 5.39 18.98 6.34
C LEU A 193 6.13 20.18 5.75
N THR A 194 5.58 20.75 4.68
CA THR A 194 6.02 22.05 4.16
C THR A 194 5.55 23.19 5.08
N GLY A 195 6.26 24.33 5.06
CA GLY A 195 5.82 25.52 5.80
C GLY A 195 4.41 25.98 5.44
N LYS A 196 4.01 25.81 4.17
CA LYS A 196 2.65 26.08 3.71
C LYS A 196 1.63 25.13 4.36
N GLU A 197 1.89 23.82 4.33
CA GLU A 197 0.99 22.83 4.95
C GLU A 197 0.83 23.05 6.46
N ILE A 198 1.92 23.43 7.15
CA ILE A 198 1.85 23.78 8.58
C ILE A 198 0.99 25.01 8.79
N SER A 199 1.21 26.06 8.01
CA SER A 199 0.41 27.29 8.09
C SER A 199 -1.08 27.02 7.88
N ASP A 200 -1.42 26.23 6.87
CA ASP A 200 -2.79 26.01 6.45
C ASP A 200 -3.54 24.99 7.32
N THR A 201 -2.83 24.03 7.93
CA THR A 201 -3.47 22.85 8.55
C THR A 201 -3.08 22.58 10.00
N VAL A 202 -1.90 23.01 10.43
CA VAL A 202 -1.39 22.76 11.79
C VAL A 202 -1.59 23.98 12.68
N LEU A 203 -1.26 25.19 12.20
CA LEU A 203 -1.43 26.44 12.96
C LEU A 203 -2.85 26.71 13.44
N PRO A 204 -3.93 26.42 12.67
CA PRO A 204 -5.29 26.61 13.17
C PRO A 204 -5.60 25.77 14.42
N TYR A 205 -4.86 24.69 14.63
CA TYR A 205 -5.04 23.75 15.74
C TYR A 205 -3.88 23.80 16.75
N ARG A 206 -3.11 24.90 16.78
CA ARG A 206 -1.91 25.04 17.63
C ARG A 206 -2.13 24.75 19.12
N GLU A 207 -3.33 25.01 19.65
CA GLU A 207 -3.64 24.82 21.08
C GLU A 207 -3.65 23.34 21.51
N ILE A 208 -3.82 22.44 20.53
CA ILE A 208 -3.81 20.98 20.71
C ILE A 208 -2.38 20.47 20.91
N LEU A 209 -1.40 21.12 20.27
CA LEU A 209 -0.01 20.68 20.31
C LEU A 209 0.62 20.91 21.69
N PRO A 210 1.56 20.04 22.12
CA PRO A 210 2.45 20.35 23.23
C PRO A 210 3.22 21.64 22.96
N GLU A 211 3.37 22.49 23.98
CA GLU A 211 4.03 23.80 23.84
C GLU A 211 5.47 23.68 23.32
N GLU A 212 6.22 22.70 23.83
CA GLU A 212 7.59 22.41 23.38
C GLU A 212 7.66 22.06 21.89
N LEU A 213 6.72 21.22 21.41
CA LEU A 213 6.65 20.83 20.00
C LEU A 213 6.29 22.03 19.12
N PHE A 214 5.34 22.86 19.56
CA PHE A 214 4.94 24.05 18.80
C PHE A 214 6.10 25.05 18.65
N VAL A 215 6.82 25.33 19.73
CA VAL A 215 7.97 26.25 19.72
C VAL A 215 9.09 25.72 18.82
N ASP A 216 9.38 24.43 18.87
CA ASP A 216 10.43 23.81 18.05
C ASP A 216 10.07 23.77 16.56
N LEU A 217 8.82 23.43 16.23
CA LEU A 217 8.32 23.53 14.85
C LEU A 217 8.45 24.98 14.34
N PHE A 218 7.97 25.96 15.11
CA PHE A 218 8.02 27.36 14.71
C PHE A 218 9.45 27.85 14.47
N SER A 219 10.39 27.44 15.32
CA SER A 219 11.80 27.77 15.19
C SER A 219 12.46 27.09 13.98
N THR A 220 12.10 25.84 13.70
CA THR A 220 12.60 25.07 12.55
C THR A 220 12.14 25.67 11.22
N PHE A 221 10.86 26.02 11.08
CA PHE A 221 10.31 26.54 9.83
C PHE A 221 10.62 28.03 9.56
N LEU A 222 11.16 28.74 10.56
CA LEU A 222 11.62 30.12 10.42
C LEU A 222 13.15 30.26 10.32
N ASP A 223 13.90 29.14 10.27
CA ASP A 223 15.37 29.12 10.22
C ASP A 223 16.06 29.93 11.34
N ILE A 224 15.42 30.07 12.51
CA ILE A 224 15.91 30.94 13.60
C ILE A 224 17.13 30.33 14.32
N HIS A 225 17.31 29.01 14.26
CA HIS A 225 18.43 28.30 14.90
C HIS A 225 19.00 27.18 14.02
N PRO A 226 20.10 27.40 13.27
CA PRO A 226 20.73 26.35 12.46
C PRO A 226 21.36 25.22 13.29
N ASN A 227 21.48 25.39 14.61
CA ASN A 227 22.15 24.47 15.55
C ASN A 227 21.23 23.96 16.67
N SER A 228 19.90 24.09 16.59
CA SER A 228 19.05 23.36 17.55
C SER A 228 19.23 21.87 17.27
N VAL A 229 19.64 21.12 18.30
CA VAL A 229 19.71 19.66 18.24
C VAL A 229 18.29 19.19 17.93
N SER A 230 18.01 18.84 16.68
CA SER A 230 16.67 18.42 16.28
C SER A 230 16.35 17.13 17.02
N ILE A 231 15.55 17.22 18.07
CA ILE A 231 15.12 16.07 18.85
C ILE A 231 14.18 15.31 17.92
N ASN A 232 14.70 14.28 17.26
CA ASN A 232 13.95 13.34 16.42
C ASN A 232 13.33 13.94 15.15
N LYS A 233 14.16 14.34 14.17
CA LYS A 233 13.73 14.29 12.75
C LYS A 233 13.47 12.83 12.39
N SER A 234 12.26 12.36 12.65
CA SER A 234 11.80 11.07 12.17
C SER A 234 11.89 11.07 10.65
N LYS A 235 12.48 10.02 10.07
CA LYS A 235 12.63 9.90 8.61
C LYS A 235 11.25 10.07 7.94
N PRO A 236 11.14 10.78 6.81
CA PRO A 236 9.89 10.87 6.07
C PRO A 236 9.32 9.48 5.79
N ARG A 237 7.99 9.33 5.88
CA ARG A 237 7.33 8.14 5.34
C ARG A 237 7.63 8.12 3.86
N LYS A 238 8.26 7.04 3.41
CA LYS A 238 8.76 6.91 2.05
C LYS A 238 7.58 6.88 1.09
N LEU A 239 7.26 8.02 0.51
CA LEU A 239 6.25 8.13 -0.53
C LEU A 239 6.98 8.12 -1.88
N ILE A 240 7.10 6.95 -2.52
CA ILE A 240 7.37 6.93 -3.95
C ILE A 240 6.07 7.41 -4.61
N ASN A 241 5.96 8.72 -4.84
CA ASN A 241 4.88 9.26 -5.64
C ASN A 241 5.29 9.11 -7.11
N VAL A 242 4.57 8.24 -7.84
CA VAL A 242 4.75 8.07 -9.29
C VAL A 242 3.53 8.63 -9.99
N ASP A 243 3.73 9.65 -10.82
CA ASP A 243 2.72 10.16 -11.75
C ASP A 243 2.63 9.21 -12.96
N SER A 244 1.94 8.08 -12.78
CA SER A 244 1.72 7.06 -13.81
C SER A 244 0.25 6.70 -13.94
N ASN A 245 -0.21 6.53 -15.18
CA ASN A 245 -1.52 5.95 -15.49
C ASN A 245 -1.46 4.42 -15.67
N ILE A 246 -0.26 3.84 -15.80
CA ILE A 246 -0.06 2.41 -16.11
C ILE A 246 0.33 1.61 -14.86
N ILE A 247 1.26 2.12 -14.07
CA ILE A 247 1.83 1.43 -12.92
C ILE A 247 1.47 2.10 -11.61
N THR A 248 1.24 1.28 -10.59
CA THR A 248 1.19 1.76 -9.22
C THR A 248 2.59 1.87 -8.66
N PHE A 249 2.75 2.61 -7.57
CA PHE A 249 4.06 2.73 -6.95
C PHE A 249 4.62 1.40 -6.39
N LYS A 250 3.80 0.35 -6.18
CA LYS A 250 4.32 -1.00 -5.84
C LYS A 250 5.29 -1.47 -6.93
N HIS A 251 4.96 -1.17 -8.19
CA HIS A 251 5.81 -1.46 -9.33
C HIS A 251 7.05 -0.58 -9.30
N ALA A 252 6.91 0.73 -9.06
CA ALA A 252 8.03 1.64 -9.00
C ALA A 252 9.05 1.27 -7.90
N GLU A 253 8.57 0.86 -6.72
CA GLU A 253 9.40 0.34 -5.63
C GLU A 253 10.16 -0.91 -6.08
N LEU A 254 9.48 -1.86 -6.70
CA LEU A 254 10.08 -3.10 -7.16
C LEU A 254 11.11 -2.85 -8.28
N ILE A 255 10.79 -1.97 -9.24
CA ILE A 255 11.72 -1.51 -10.28
C ILE A 255 12.95 -0.85 -9.65
N SER A 256 12.75 -0.04 -8.61
CA SER A 256 13.87 0.59 -7.89
C SER A 256 14.79 -0.44 -7.22
N LYS A 257 14.22 -1.49 -6.61
CA LYS A 257 15.00 -2.63 -6.09
C LYS A 257 15.81 -3.31 -7.20
N TRP A 258 15.23 -3.45 -8.39
CA TRP A 258 15.93 -4.05 -9.53
C TRP A 258 17.09 -3.20 -10.06
N ILE A 259 16.95 -1.87 -10.04
CA ILE A 259 18.00 -0.91 -10.36
C ILE A 259 19.17 -1.05 -9.37
N ASP A 260 18.88 -1.15 -8.07
CA ASP A 260 19.91 -1.31 -7.03
C ASP A 260 20.46 -2.75 -6.90
N LYS A 261 19.93 -3.70 -7.71
CA LYS A 261 20.23 -5.14 -7.63
C LYS A 261 19.99 -5.74 -6.24
N LEU A 262 19.02 -5.19 -5.50
CA LEU A 262 18.63 -5.69 -4.17
C LEU A 262 17.67 -6.87 -4.28
N SER A 263 17.70 -7.76 -3.29
CA SER A 263 16.74 -8.85 -3.18
C SER A 263 15.38 -8.33 -2.69
N THR A 264 14.30 -9.07 -2.95
CA THR A 264 12.94 -8.68 -2.52
C THR A 264 12.79 -8.57 -1.00
N THR A 265 13.69 -9.20 -0.23
CA THR A 265 13.71 -9.25 1.24
C THR A 265 14.56 -8.18 1.92
N ASP A 266 15.34 -7.39 1.17
CA ASP A 266 16.21 -6.37 1.76
C ASP A 266 15.40 -5.15 2.22
N GLU A 267 15.79 -4.56 3.37
CA GLU A 267 15.23 -3.30 3.86
C GLU A 267 15.52 -2.19 2.85
N PHE A 268 14.53 -1.92 2.00
CA PHE A 268 14.68 -1.00 0.89
C PHE A 268 14.38 0.44 1.32
N THR A 269 15.36 1.32 1.15
CA THR A 269 15.18 2.77 1.16
C THR A 269 15.14 3.26 -0.28
N PRO A 270 13.95 3.59 -0.83
CA PRO A 270 13.88 4.24 -2.13
C PRO A 270 14.64 5.56 -2.04
N SER A 271 15.60 5.74 -2.93
CA SER A 271 16.36 6.99 -3.10
C SER A 271 16.08 7.63 -4.46
N TYR A 272 15.02 7.20 -5.13
CA TYR A 272 14.74 7.53 -6.52
C TYR A 272 13.43 8.29 -6.69
N GLU A 273 13.50 9.41 -7.41
CA GLU A 273 12.34 10.07 -8.00
C GLU A 273 12.09 9.52 -9.42
N PHE A 274 10.84 9.12 -9.69
CA PHE A 274 10.38 8.75 -11.02
C PHE A 274 9.81 9.98 -11.71
N LYS A 275 10.68 10.75 -12.37
CA LYS A 275 10.25 11.96 -13.07
C LYS A 275 9.66 11.61 -14.43
N LEU A 276 8.35 11.74 -14.59
CA LEU A 276 7.68 11.53 -15.87
C LEU A 276 8.19 12.53 -16.92
N ILE A 277 8.81 12.03 -17.98
CA ILE A 277 9.29 12.87 -19.09
C ILE A 277 8.43 12.74 -20.35
N LEU A 278 7.84 11.57 -20.62
CA LEU A 278 6.97 11.33 -21.77
C LEU A 278 5.74 10.52 -21.36
N ARG A 279 4.56 10.90 -21.86
CA ARG A 279 3.32 10.12 -21.79
C ARG A 279 2.62 10.14 -23.15
N GLY A 280 2.31 8.98 -23.71
CA GLY A 280 1.74 8.84 -25.05
C GLY A 280 0.44 9.62 -25.25
N SER A 281 -0.50 9.56 -24.30
CA SER A 281 -1.74 10.35 -24.35
C SER A 281 -1.53 11.87 -24.24
N ARG A 282 -0.41 12.33 -23.67
CA ARG A 282 -0.07 13.75 -23.50
C ARG A 282 0.76 14.30 -24.68
N ASP A 283 1.78 13.55 -25.08
CA ASP A 283 2.85 14.01 -25.97
C ASP A 283 2.77 13.39 -27.38
N GLY A 284 2.04 12.28 -27.52
CA GLY A 284 1.87 11.52 -28.76
C GLY A 284 2.62 10.19 -28.79
N PHE A 285 2.19 9.29 -29.67
CA PHE A 285 2.71 7.92 -29.82
C PHE A 285 3.69 7.73 -30.99
N ALA A 286 4.19 8.81 -31.58
CA ALA A 286 5.07 8.73 -32.73
C ALA A 286 6.56 8.62 -32.33
N PRO A 287 7.39 7.83 -33.05
CA PRO A 287 8.82 7.70 -32.75
C PRO A 287 9.58 9.03 -32.67
N ASN A 288 9.23 10.00 -33.51
CA ASN A 288 9.84 11.32 -33.48
C ASN A 288 9.61 12.06 -32.15
N LYS A 289 8.48 11.83 -31.47
CA LYS A 289 8.19 12.39 -30.14
C LYS A 289 9.02 11.75 -29.05
N PHE A 290 9.27 10.44 -29.14
CA PHE A 290 10.22 9.78 -28.25
C PHE A 290 11.61 10.41 -28.37
N HIS A 291 12.15 10.53 -29.59
CA HIS A 291 13.46 11.11 -29.80
C HIS A 291 13.54 12.61 -29.41
N GLU A 292 12.49 13.40 -29.66
CA GLU A 292 12.44 14.81 -29.26
C GLU A 292 12.60 15.00 -27.73
N ILE A 293 12.06 14.07 -26.93
CA ILE A 293 11.96 14.19 -25.47
C ILE A 293 13.02 13.37 -24.72
N CYS A 294 13.30 12.16 -25.19
CA CYS A 294 14.07 11.14 -24.48
C CYS A 294 15.55 11.06 -24.92
N ASP A 295 15.92 11.56 -26.10
CA ASP A 295 17.33 11.54 -26.52
C ASP A 295 18.21 12.36 -25.58
N GLY A 296 19.42 11.85 -25.30
CA GLY A 296 20.33 12.41 -24.31
C GLY A 296 19.88 12.24 -22.86
N LYS A 297 18.77 11.53 -22.59
CA LYS A 297 18.36 11.16 -21.23
C LYS A 297 18.88 9.77 -20.88
N SER A 298 19.65 9.69 -19.81
CA SER A 298 20.07 8.43 -19.20
C SER A 298 19.19 8.05 -18.01
N ARG A 299 19.37 6.80 -17.52
CA ARG A 299 18.61 6.22 -16.40
C ARG A 299 17.11 6.36 -16.60
N THR A 300 16.61 5.84 -17.70
CA THR A 300 15.18 5.92 -18.05
C THR A 300 14.49 4.58 -17.86
N VAL A 301 13.25 4.59 -17.42
CA VAL A 301 12.35 3.44 -17.37
C VAL A 301 11.21 3.68 -18.34
N SER A 302 11.08 2.81 -19.34
CA SER A 302 9.93 2.77 -20.24
C SER A 302 8.87 1.81 -19.70
N ILE A 303 7.62 2.27 -19.63
CA ILE A 303 6.44 1.52 -19.18
C ILE A 303 5.41 1.49 -20.31
N ILE A 304 4.95 0.30 -20.69
CA ILE A 304 4.08 0.08 -21.84
C ILE A 304 2.85 -0.72 -21.40
N LYS A 305 1.66 -0.14 -21.60
CA LYS A 305 0.38 -0.84 -21.46
C LYS A 305 -0.01 -1.45 -22.79
N VAL A 306 -0.17 -2.77 -22.81
CA VAL A 306 -0.53 -3.52 -24.01
C VAL A 306 -2.03 -3.41 -24.24
N ARG A 307 -2.44 -3.00 -25.45
CA ARG A 307 -3.85 -2.85 -25.82
C ARG A 307 -4.60 -4.17 -25.74
N ASP A 308 -5.87 -4.07 -25.31
CA ASP A 308 -6.79 -5.20 -25.16
C ASP A 308 -6.31 -6.27 -24.15
N SER A 309 -5.46 -5.88 -23.19
CA SER A 309 -4.97 -6.79 -22.15
C SER A 309 -4.55 -6.06 -20.87
N ASP A 310 -4.43 -6.81 -19.77
CA ASP A 310 -3.89 -6.28 -18.51
C ASP A 310 -2.36 -6.25 -18.42
N GLU A 311 -1.69 -6.77 -19.44
CA GLU A 311 -0.25 -6.93 -19.50
C GLU A 311 0.47 -5.57 -19.56
N ILE A 312 1.49 -5.44 -18.70
CA ILE A 312 2.41 -4.30 -18.69
C ILE A 312 3.79 -4.82 -19.05
N LEU A 313 4.45 -4.15 -19.99
CA LEU A 313 5.82 -4.42 -20.39
C LEU A 313 6.70 -3.21 -20.05
N GLY A 314 7.99 -3.43 -19.87
CA GLY A 314 8.90 -2.31 -19.63
C GLY A 314 10.36 -2.68 -19.73
N GLY A 315 11.18 -1.63 -19.75
CA GLY A 315 12.62 -1.75 -19.84
C GLY A 315 13.33 -0.56 -19.21
N TYR A 316 14.42 -0.85 -18.50
CA TYR A 316 15.31 0.15 -17.93
C TYR A 316 16.54 0.33 -18.82
N ASN A 317 16.77 1.56 -19.26
CA ASN A 317 17.98 1.96 -19.96
C ASN A 317 18.85 2.85 -19.04
N PRO A 318 20.00 2.36 -18.54
CA PRO A 318 20.89 3.13 -17.67
C PRO A 318 21.66 4.24 -18.41
N ILE A 319 21.80 4.14 -19.73
CA ILE A 319 22.58 5.04 -20.58
C ILE A 319 21.68 5.94 -21.43
N GLU A 320 22.27 6.88 -22.16
CA GLU A 320 21.55 7.86 -22.97
C GLU A 320 20.92 7.22 -24.22
N TRP A 321 19.67 7.59 -24.53
CA TRP A 321 19.07 7.34 -25.84
C TRP A 321 19.69 8.23 -26.93
N LYS A 322 19.78 7.70 -28.15
CA LYS A 322 20.40 8.40 -29.28
C LYS A 322 19.56 8.23 -30.55
N GLN A 323 19.54 9.28 -31.38
CA GLN A 323 18.96 9.24 -32.72
C GLN A 323 19.92 8.70 -33.79
N ASP A 324 20.57 7.57 -33.50
CA ASP A 324 21.59 7.00 -34.38
C ASP A 324 21.02 6.09 -35.48
N GLU A 325 21.82 5.84 -36.51
CA GLU A 325 21.48 4.94 -37.62
C GLU A 325 21.84 3.50 -37.26
N ARG A 326 20.99 2.85 -36.44
CA ARG A 326 21.08 1.42 -36.05
C ARG A 326 22.36 1.07 -35.31
N VAL A 327 22.57 1.69 -34.15
CA VAL A 327 23.76 1.50 -33.31
C VAL A 327 23.40 0.76 -32.03
N TYR A 328 24.26 -0.18 -31.63
CA TYR A 328 24.18 -0.83 -30.33
C TYR A 328 25.00 -0.07 -29.30
N ASP A 329 24.45 0.04 -28.09
CA ASP A 329 25.19 0.52 -26.93
C ASP A 329 25.34 -0.58 -25.88
N VAL A 330 26.54 -0.63 -25.30
CA VAL A 330 26.97 -1.67 -24.37
C VAL A 330 26.56 -1.32 -22.94
N THR A 331 25.83 -2.21 -22.28
CA THR A 331 25.56 -2.10 -20.84
C THR A 331 25.14 -3.45 -20.25
N ASN A 332 25.43 -3.65 -18.97
CA ASN A 332 24.99 -4.80 -18.18
C ASN A 332 24.04 -4.41 -17.04
N GLU A 333 23.74 -3.12 -16.91
CA GLU A 333 22.85 -2.58 -15.88
C GLU A 333 21.39 -2.49 -16.39
N SER A 334 21.16 -2.69 -17.68
CA SER A 334 19.82 -2.74 -18.27
C SER A 334 19.07 -4.01 -17.86
N PHE A 335 17.74 -3.92 -17.84
CA PHE A 335 16.84 -5.04 -17.68
C PHE A 335 15.51 -4.74 -18.36
N ILE A 336 14.80 -5.79 -18.75
CA ILE A 336 13.42 -5.72 -19.24
C ILE A 336 12.53 -6.55 -18.33
N PHE A 337 11.23 -6.24 -18.32
CA PHE A 337 10.29 -6.88 -17.43
C PHE A 337 8.87 -6.93 -17.98
N SER A 338 8.05 -7.76 -17.34
CA SER A 338 6.61 -7.77 -17.53
C SER A 338 5.87 -7.98 -16.21
N PHE A 339 4.64 -7.48 -16.17
CA PHE A 339 3.64 -7.74 -15.13
C PHE A 339 2.36 -8.27 -15.79
N GLU A 340 1.71 -9.26 -15.17
CA GLU A 340 0.46 -9.80 -15.69
C GLU A 340 -0.69 -8.78 -15.59
N THR A 341 -0.74 -8.01 -14.49
CA THR A 341 -1.76 -6.98 -14.26
C THR A 341 -1.21 -5.79 -13.48
N ALA A 342 -1.88 -4.64 -13.57
CA ALA A 342 -1.52 -3.41 -12.85
C ALA A 342 -1.69 -3.47 -11.32
N ASP A 343 -2.41 -4.48 -10.81
CA ASP A 343 -2.70 -4.62 -9.37
C ASP A 343 -1.86 -5.71 -8.70
N ASN A 344 -1.21 -6.60 -9.47
CA ASN A 344 -0.47 -7.74 -8.96
C ASN A 344 1.02 -7.71 -9.36
N ILE A 345 1.86 -7.28 -8.41
CA ILE A 345 3.33 -7.28 -8.60
C ILE A 345 3.98 -8.65 -8.37
N GLU A 346 3.31 -9.64 -7.78
CA GLU A 346 3.92 -10.94 -7.47
C GLU A 346 4.17 -11.76 -8.74
N LYS A 347 3.28 -11.62 -9.72
CA LYS A 347 3.38 -12.27 -11.02
C LYS A 347 4.10 -11.37 -12.01
N HIS A 348 5.41 -11.27 -11.82
CA HIS A 348 6.29 -10.51 -12.69
C HIS A 348 7.39 -11.39 -13.30
N ILE A 349 7.93 -10.94 -14.43
CA ILE A 349 9.16 -11.48 -15.00
C ILE A 349 10.18 -10.35 -15.01
N LEU A 350 11.31 -10.55 -14.34
CA LEU A 350 12.52 -9.74 -14.51
C LEU A 350 13.51 -10.51 -15.37
N SER A 351 14.00 -9.86 -16.41
CA SER A 351 14.97 -10.38 -17.38
C SER A 351 16.14 -9.42 -17.48
N ARG A 352 17.34 -9.84 -17.05
CA ARG A 352 18.55 -9.01 -17.11
C ARG A 352 19.31 -9.28 -18.41
N VAL A 353 20.23 -8.40 -18.74
CA VAL A 353 21.09 -8.56 -19.93
C VAL A 353 21.97 -9.81 -19.79
N GLU A 354 21.92 -10.67 -20.81
CA GLU A 354 22.82 -11.82 -20.99
C GLU A 354 23.97 -11.46 -21.95
N ASN A 355 23.67 -10.69 -23.01
CA ASN A 355 24.66 -10.19 -23.97
C ASN A 355 24.78 -8.66 -23.92
N GLU A 356 25.77 -8.18 -23.19
CA GLU A 356 26.01 -6.75 -22.94
C GLU A 356 26.24 -5.93 -24.20
N GLN A 357 26.79 -6.53 -25.26
CA GLN A 357 27.11 -5.83 -26.52
C GLN A 357 25.87 -5.39 -27.30
N ASN A 358 24.74 -6.04 -27.05
CA ASN A 358 23.50 -5.85 -27.78
C ASN A 358 22.35 -5.40 -26.85
N ALA A 359 22.66 -4.83 -25.68
CA ALA A 359 21.65 -4.52 -24.67
C ALA A 359 20.66 -3.45 -25.14
N ILE A 360 21.16 -2.33 -25.68
CA ILE A 360 20.33 -1.21 -26.17
C ILE A 360 20.54 -1.04 -27.66
N PHE A 361 19.45 -0.90 -28.41
CA PHE A 361 19.50 -0.70 -29.86
C PHE A 361 18.88 0.66 -30.22
N ASN A 362 19.68 1.58 -30.75
CA ASN A 362 19.22 2.92 -31.11
C ASN A 362 18.85 2.98 -32.59
N VAL A 363 17.60 3.33 -32.90
CA VAL A 363 17.08 3.46 -34.26
C VAL A 363 16.16 4.68 -34.35
N ARG A 364 16.50 5.61 -35.25
CA ARG A 364 15.78 6.89 -35.47
C ARG A 364 14.26 6.81 -35.63
N ASP A 365 13.75 5.72 -36.20
CA ASP A 365 12.34 5.57 -36.58
C ASP A 365 11.56 4.64 -35.64
N CYS A 366 12.07 4.42 -34.43
CA CYS A 366 11.46 3.55 -33.42
C CYS A 366 11.35 4.25 -32.07
N GLY A 367 10.51 3.71 -31.18
CA GLY A 367 10.55 4.08 -29.78
C GLY A 367 11.72 3.37 -29.08
N PRO A 368 11.60 3.04 -27.78
CA PRO A 368 12.63 2.31 -27.07
C PRO A 368 12.78 0.89 -27.62
N LEU A 369 14.01 0.49 -27.92
CA LEU A 369 14.35 -0.87 -28.33
C LEU A 369 15.42 -1.45 -27.40
N PHE A 370 15.18 -2.68 -26.96
CA PHE A 370 16.09 -3.45 -26.13
C PHE A 370 16.47 -4.74 -26.84
N GLY A 371 17.75 -5.12 -26.76
CA GLY A 371 18.25 -6.38 -27.28
C GLY A 371 18.78 -6.33 -28.72
N GLU A 372 19.34 -7.46 -29.16
CA GLU A 372 19.84 -7.65 -30.53
C GLU A 372 18.69 -7.46 -31.53
N TYR A 373 18.92 -6.62 -32.54
CA TYR A 373 17.94 -6.10 -33.51
C TYR A 373 16.70 -5.45 -32.88
N GLY A 374 16.75 -5.13 -31.59
CA GLY A 374 15.61 -4.64 -30.80
C GLY A 374 14.59 -5.71 -30.46
N GLU A 375 14.90 -7.00 -30.62
CA GLU A 375 13.88 -8.03 -30.57
C GLU A 375 13.38 -8.34 -29.16
N ASP A 376 14.19 -8.18 -28.10
CA ASP A 376 13.80 -8.55 -26.74
C ASP A 376 12.62 -7.71 -26.21
N LEU A 377 12.62 -6.41 -26.52
CA LEU A 377 11.46 -5.51 -26.36
C LEU A 377 11.55 -4.37 -27.39
N ALA A 378 10.69 -4.43 -28.41
CA ALA A 378 10.57 -3.40 -29.45
C ALA A 378 9.25 -2.64 -29.34
N ILE A 379 9.35 -1.30 -29.26
CA ILE A 379 8.21 -0.39 -29.43
C ILE A 379 8.28 0.25 -30.81
N TRP A 380 7.48 -0.29 -31.75
CA TRP A 380 7.56 0.03 -33.17
C TRP A 380 6.19 0.06 -33.85
N GLY A 381 6.05 0.92 -34.87
CA GLY A 381 4.83 1.10 -35.66
C GLY A 381 4.41 2.57 -35.71
N ASP A 382 3.60 2.89 -36.71
CA ASP A 382 3.22 4.28 -37.03
C ASP A 382 1.97 4.74 -36.27
N ASP A 383 1.11 3.79 -35.87
CA ASP A 383 -0.15 4.03 -35.18
C ASP A 383 -0.15 3.32 -33.81
N PHE A 384 0.16 4.05 -32.75
CA PHE A 384 0.24 3.50 -31.38
C PHE A 384 1.15 2.27 -31.28
N TYR A 385 2.26 2.31 -32.02
CA TYR A 385 3.23 1.22 -32.07
C TYR A 385 2.59 -0.16 -32.30
N ASN A 386 1.66 -0.26 -33.25
CA ASN A 386 0.91 -1.48 -33.59
C ASN A 386 1.74 -2.67 -34.13
N LYS A 387 3.05 -2.49 -34.32
CA LYS A 387 4.00 -3.50 -34.77
C LYS A 387 5.06 -3.79 -33.69
N SER A 388 4.73 -3.54 -32.42
CA SER A 388 5.61 -3.84 -31.28
C SER A 388 5.70 -5.34 -31.04
N TYR A 389 6.84 -5.83 -30.55
CA TYR A 389 7.06 -7.26 -30.33
C TYR A 389 8.12 -7.53 -29.25
N CYS A 390 8.14 -8.77 -28.76
CA CYS A 390 9.10 -9.27 -27.76
C CYS A 390 9.52 -10.71 -28.10
N ILE A 391 10.79 -10.91 -28.42
CA ILE A 391 11.42 -12.18 -28.78
C ILE A 391 12.78 -12.22 -28.08
N LYS A 392 12.96 -13.17 -27.16
CA LYS A 392 14.18 -13.33 -26.38
C LYS A 392 15.39 -13.56 -27.28
N ARG A 393 16.41 -12.71 -27.17
CA ARG A 393 17.73 -12.84 -27.79
C ARG A 393 18.83 -12.59 -26.77
N SER A 394 18.93 -11.35 -26.31
CA SER A 394 20.06 -10.82 -25.53
C SER A 394 19.77 -10.67 -24.04
N TYR A 395 18.53 -10.90 -23.60
CA TYR A 395 18.14 -10.87 -22.19
C TYR A 395 17.79 -12.28 -21.67
N GLU A 396 18.04 -12.57 -20.40
CA GLU A 396 17.96 -13.92 -19.80
C GLU A 396 16.64 -14.68 -20.05
N LYS A 397 15.51 -13.97 -20.07
CA LYS A 397 14.15 -14.52 -20.10
C LYS A 397 13.27 -13.82 -21.13
N GLN A 398 12.38 -14.62 -21.73
CA GLN A 398 11.24 -14.11 -22.50
C GLN A 398 10.24 -13.44 -21.54
N ILE A 399 9.91 -12.17 -21.78
CA ILE A 399 9.00 -11.41 -20.91
C ILE A 399 7.52 -11.50 -21.34
N ARG A 400 7.24 -11.81 -22.60
CA ARG A 400 5.87 -11.91 -23.16
C ARG A 400 5.59 -13.33 -23.63
N LYS A 401 4.46 -13.91 -23.23
CA LYS A 401 4.09 -15.29 -23.61
C LYS A 401 3.83 -15.44 -25.11
N PHE A 402 3.18 -14.44 -25.71
CA PHE A 402 2.84 -14.44 -27.14
C PHE A 402 3.88 -13.64 -27.93
N GLN A 403 4.49 -14.26 -28.96
CA GLN A 403 5.51 -13.64 -29.82
C GLN A 403 4.92 -12.92 -31.04
N TYR A 404 3.59 -12.70 -31.06
CA TYR A 404 2.94 -11.92 -32.10
C TYR A 404 3.10 -10.42 -31.85
N TYR A 405 2.92 -9.64 -32.91
CA TYR A 405 2.86 -8.18 -32.79
C TYR A 405 1.73 -7.76 -31.85
N PHE A 406 1.96 -6.67 -31.12
CA PHE A 406 0.97 -6.04 -30.26
C PHE A 406 0.88 -4.53 -30.50
N SER A 407 -0.24 -3.95 -30.08
CA SER A 407 -0.46 -2.50 -30.09
C SER A 407 -0.35 -1.93 -28.68
N VAL A 408 0.06 -0.67 -28.59
CA VAL A 408 0.20 0.04 -27.33
C VAL A 408 -1.09 0.82 -27.03
N GLU A 409 -1.60 0.70 -25.81
CA GLU A 409 -2.72 1.51 -25.32
C GLU A 409 -2.23 2.82 -24.70
N GLU A 410 -1.21 2.72 -23.84
CA GLU A 410 -0.54 3.85 -23.21
C GLU A 410 0.96 3.56 -23.06
N TYR A 411 1.76 4.62 -23.12
CA TYR A 411 3.21 4.56 -23.04
C TYR A 411 3.76 5.68 -22.16
N GLU A 412 4.59 5.35 -21.18
CA GLU A 412 5.21 6.34 -20.30
C GLU A 412 6.72 6.12 -20.20
N VAL A 413 7.49 7.21 -20.14
CA VAL A 413 8.93 7.18 -19.86
C VAL A 413 9.22 8.04 -18.65
N PHE A 414 9.90 7.43 -17.68
CA PHE A 414 10.37 8.10 -16.47
C PHE A 414 11.88 8.24 -16.52
N GLN A 415 12.39 9.42 -16.17
CA GLN A 415 13.80 9.59 -15.83
C GLN A 415 13.97 9.34 -14.32
N ILE A 416 14.93 8.49 -13.98
CA ILE A 416 15.22 8.10 -12.60
C ILE A 416 16.29 9.02 -12.04
N ILE A 417 15.91 9.82 -11.04
CA ILE A 417 16.80 10.79 -10.38
C ILE A 417 17.12 10.28 -8.98
N LYS A 418 18.40 10.17 -8.61
CA LYS A 418 18.78 9.85 -7.24
C LYS A 418 18.66 11.08 -6.36
N GLU A 419 18.21 10.94 -5.13
CA GLU A 419 18.18 12.03 -4.14
C GLU A 419 19.55 12.67 -3.91
N SER A 420 20.65 11.91 -4.10
CA SER A 420 22.02 12.44 -4.05
C SER A 420 22.41 13.36 -5.21
N ASP A 421 21.61 13.37 -6.28
CA ASP A 421 21.89 14.11 -7.51
C ASP A 421 21.19 15.50 -7.52
N PHE A 422 20.51 15.87 -6.42
CA PHE A 422 19.89 17.19 -6.21
C PHE A 422 20.79 18.18 -5.47
#